data_AF-A0A143PKE1-F1
#
_entry.id   AF-A0A143PKE1-F1
#
_cell.length_a   1.000
_cell.length_b   1.000
_cell.length_c   1.000
_cell.angle_alpha   90.00
_cell.angle_beta   90.00
_cell.angle_gamma   90.00
#
_symmetry.space_group_name_H-M   'P 1'
#
loop_
_entity.id
_entity.type
_entity.pdbx_description
1 polymer ?
#
loop_
_entity_poly.entity_id
_entity_poly.type
_entity_poly.pdbx_seq_one_letter_code
_entity_poly.pdbx_strand_id
1 'polypeptide(L)'
;MQLQNRLEALLEEAHIKLSMLVSDLLGVSACRMLRAIAAGETDPAAIAALGTARLHATPEQLCDALGASTDLHPVYRRLLTMTLAELDVIGSHMRQLDEELAALLRVHQDAVQRLAAVPGLGVDSAQQIIAEVGPTASTFPTAKHLASWVGACPGHDESAVSTTVTAPRAATAKCVACSIRAPMPR
;
A
#
# COMPACT_ATOMS: atom_id res chain seq x y z
N MET A 1 0.41 -11.58 2.06
CA MET A 1 0.51 -12.77 2.94
C MET A 1 1.18 -13.94 2.24
N GLN A 2 0.54 -14.66 1.31
CA GLN A 2 1.15 -15.89 0.74
C GLN A 2 2.50 -15.67 0.03
N LEU A 3 2.62 -14.66 -0.84
CA LEU A 3 3.86 -14.38 -1.58
C LEU A 3 5.02 -13.97 -0.65
N GLN A 4 4.72 -13.15 0.36
CA GLN A 4 5.68 -12.72 1.37
C GLN A 4 6.21 -13.92 2.16
N ASN A 5 5.32 -14.80 2.63
CA ASN A 5 5.72 -15.99 3.39
C ASN A 5 6.59 -16.94 2.56
N ARG A 6 6.28 -17.10 1.26
CA ARG A 6 7.09 -17.93 0.34
C ARG A 6 8.47 -17.32 0.11
N LEU A 7 8.55 -16.00 -0.05
CA LEU A 7 9.82 -15.29 -0.19
C LEU A 7 10.66 -15.38 1.09
N GLU A 8 10.04 -15.23 2.26
CA GLU A 8 10.72 -15.35 3.54
C GLU A 8 11.27 -16.78 3.75
N ALA A 9 10.47 -17.82 3.50
CA ALA A 9 10.93 -19.20 3.57
C ALA A 9 12.13 -19.48 2.65
N LEU A 10 12.08 -18.95 1.42
CA LEU A 10 13.18 -19.07 0.48
C LEU A 10 14.45 -18.37 0.97
N LEU A 11 14.32 -17.18 1.59
CA LEU A 11 15.45 -16.44 2.11
C LEU A 11 16.08 -17.14 3.32
N GLU A 12 15.27 -17.72 4.20
CA GLU A 12 15.74 -18.51 5.34
C GLU A 12 16.49 -19.77 4.87
N GLU A 13 15.97 -20.48 3.85
CA GLU A 13 16.68 -21.61 3.23
C GLU A 13 17.98 -21.20 2.55
N ALA A 14 18.04 -19.99 2.01
CA ALA A 14 19.25 -19.39 1.44
C ALA A 14 20.19 -18.76 2.50
N HIS A 15 19.84 -18.85 3.80
CA HIS A 15 20.55 -18.22 4.92
C HIS A 15 20.70 -16.69 4.80
N ILE A 16 19.78 -16.02 4.11
CA ILE A 16 19.72 -14.55 3.99
C ILE A 16 18.71 -14.02 5.02
N LYS A 17 19.19 -13.25 6.00
CA LYS A 17 18.39 -12.79 7.15
C LYS A 17 17.77 -11.40 6.98
N LEU A 18 17.41 -11.05 5.75
CA LEU A 18 16.94 -9.71 5.40
C LEU A 18 15.59 -9.36 6.05
N SER A 19 14.70 -10.35 6.25
CA SER A 19 13.34 -10.17 6.80
C SER A 19 13.33 -9.52 8.19
N MET A 20 14.36 -9.76 9.01
CA MET A 20 14.47 -9.18 10.36
C MET A 20 14.90 -7.71 10.36
N LEU A 21 15.48 -7.23 9.26
CA LEU A 21 16.08 -5.89 9.16
C LEU A 21 15.21 -4.90 8.38
N VAL A 22 14.18 -5.38 7.69
CA VAL A 22 13.29 -4.57 6.86
C VAL A 22 11.87 -4.61 7.41
N SER A 23 11.20 -3.46 7.48
CA SER A 23 9.80 -3.40 7.92
C SER A 23 8.82 -3.98 6.88
N ASP A 24 9.23 -4.00 5.60
CA ASP A 24 8.47 -4.55 4.49
C ASP A 24 9.41 -5.24 3.49
N LEU A 25 9.30 -6.56 3.38
CA LEU A 25 10.12 -7.40 2.50
C LEU A 25 9.72 -7.27 1.02
N LEU A 26 8.48 -6.90 0.73
CA LEU A 26 7.98 -6.63 -0.62
C LEU A 26 8.09 -5.13 -0.97
N GLY A 27 8.63 -4.34 -0.05
CA GLY A 27 8.83 -2.91 -0.23
C GLY A 27 9.97 -2.59 -1.20
N VAL A 28 9.96 -1.35 -1.69
CA VAL A 28 10.90 -0.89 -2.74
C VAL A 28 12.36 -1.14 -2.38
N SER A 29 12.76 -0.86 -1.13
CA SER A 29 14.16 -1.03 -0.69
C SER A 29 14.57 -2.51 -0.67
N ALA A 30 13.76 -3.38 -0.08
CA ALA A 30 14.03 -4.81 0.00
C ALA A 30 14.03 -5.44 -1.40
N CYS A 31 13.04 -5.14 -2.24
CA CYS A 31 12.99 -5.63 -3.61
C CYS A 31 14.17 -5.18 -4.48
N ARG A 32 14.75 -3.99 -4.25
CA ARG A 32 15.98 -3.57 -4.96
C ARG A 32 17.16 -4.47 -4.63
N MET A 33 17.37 -4.76 -3.34
CA MET A 33 18.42 -5.67 -2.88
C MET A 33 18.19 -7.09 -3.40
N LEU A 34 16.96 -7.61 -3.28
CA LEU A 34 16.60 -8.94 -3.77
C LEU A 34 16.75 -9.08 -5.29
N ARG A 35 16.41 -8.05 -6.06
CA ARG A 35 16.64 -8.03 -7.51
C ARG A 35 18.14 -8.05 -7.86
N ALA A 36 19.00 -7.38 -7.09
CA ALA A 36 20.44 -7.44 -7.30
C ALA A 36 20.99 -8.86 -7.06
N ILE A 37 20.56 -9.52 -5.97
CA ILE A 37 20.89 -10.92 -5.70
C ILE A 37 20.39 -11.83 -6.84
N ALA A 38 19.14 -11.64 -7.28
CA ALA A 38 18.58 -12.39 -8.40
C ALA A 38 19.38 -12.19 -9.71
N ALA A 39 19.88 -10.98 -9.95
CA ALA A 39 20.68 -10.61 -11.12
C ALA A 39 22.13 -11.16 -11.08
N GLY A 40 22.58 -11.72 -9.96
CA GLY A 40 23.91 -12.29 -9.84
C GLY A 40 24.88 -11.49 -8.97
N GLU A 41 24.45 -10.40 -8.33
CA GLU A 41 25.32 -9.68 -7.40
C GLU A 41 25.72 -10.57 -6.22
N THR A 42 27.00 -10.54 -5.89
CA THR A 42 27.63 -11.39 -4.85
C THR A 42 28.22 -10.56 -3.73
N ASP A 43 28.49 -9.26 -3.95
CA ASP A 43 29.07 -8.40 -2.92
C ASP A 43 27.97 -7.92 -1.93
N PRO A 44 27.99 -8.36 -0.66
CA PRO A 44 27.01 -7.93 0.33
C PRO A 44 27.02 -6.41 0.57
N ALA A 45 28.18 -5.75 0.42
CA ALA A 45 28.30 -4.31 0.59
C ALA A 45 27.63 -3.56 -0.57
N ALA A 46 27.86 -4.00 -1.82
CA ALA A 46 27.16 -3.47 -2.99
C ALA A 46 25.64 -3.65 -2.87
N ILE A 47 25.17 -4.81 -2.40
CA ILE A 47 23.74 -5.06 -2.18
C ILE A 47 23.19 -4.15 -1.07
N ALA A 48 23.86 -4.07 0.08
CA ALA A 48 23.45 -3.23 1.21
C ALA A 48 23.36 -1.75 0.82
N ALA A 49 24.25 -1.27 -0.06
CA ALA A 49 24.23 0.11 -0.55
C ALA A 49 22.99 0.45 -1.41
N LEU A 50 22.26 -0.54 -1.92
CA LEU A 50 20.97 -0.34 -2.60
C LEU A 50 19.83 -0.05 -1.62
N GLY A 51 20.05 -0.27 -0.32
CA GLY A 51 19.14 0.07 0.74
C GLY A 51 18.92 1.59 0.85
N THR A 52 17.69 2.00 1.15
CA THR A 52 17.40 3.42 1.41
C THR A 52 17.78 3.82 2.83
N ALA A 53 18.13 5.10 3.02
CA ALA A 53 18.48 5.68 4.33
C ALA A 53 17.36 5.65 5.40
N ARG A 54 16.15 5.20 5.04
CA ARG A 54 15.02 5.01 5.96
C ARG A 54 15.02 3.65 6.65
N LEU A 55 15.91 2.74 6.26
CA LEU A 55 16.11 1.49 6.98
C LEU A 55 16.71 1.80 8.36
N HIS A 56 16.14 1.19 9.39
CA HIS A 56 16.67 1.31 10.75
C HIS A 56 17.95 0.49 10.96
N ALA A 57 18.23 -0.44 10.04
CA ALA A 57 19.43 -1.27 10.07
C ALA A 57 20.67 -0.49 9.62
N THR A 58 21.77 -0.70 10.34
CA THR A 58 23.08 -0.16 9.97
C THR A 58 23.63 -0.88 8.72
N PRO A 59 24.52 -0.24 7.94
CA PRO A 59 25.16 -0.90 6.79
C PRO A 59 25.87 -2.21 7.17
N GLU A 60 26.49 -2.26 8.35
CA GLU A 60 27.17 -3.45 8.88
C GLU A 60 26.18 -4.61 9.12
N GLN A 61 25.04 -4.32 9.77
CA GLN A 61 23.98 -5.32 9.98
C GLN A 61 23.41 -5.84 8.66
N LEU A 62 23.23 -4.96 7.66
CA LEU A 62 22.78 -5.37 6.34
C LEU A 62 23.81 -6.27 5.65
N CYS A 63 25.10 -5.93 5.70
CA CYS A 63 26.16 -6.77 5.14
C CYS A 63 26.19 -8.15 5.80
N ASP A 64 26.08 -8.22 7.13
CA ASP A 64 26.04 -9.49 7.88
C ASP A 64 24.84 -10.35 7.47
N ALA A 65 23.64 -9.76 7.42
CA ALA A 65 22.42 -10.47 7.01
C ALA A 65 22.43 -10.94 5.54
N LEU A 66 23.23 -10.27 4.70
CA LEU A 66 23.40 -10.57 3.28
C LEU A 66 24.65 -11.44 3.00
N GLY A 67 25.41 -11.84 4.02
CA GLY A 67 26.69 -12.55 3.83
C GLY A 67 26.59 -13.81 2.98
N ALA A 68 25.48 -14.55 3.12
CA ALA A 68 25.19 -15.76 2.33
C ALA A 68 24.98 -15.49 0.82
N SER A 69 24.82 -14.23 0.39
CA SER A 69 24.72 -13.86 -1.02
C SER A 69 26.00 -14.10 -1.82
N THR A 70 27.16 -14.12 -1.14
CA THR A 70 28.49 -14.33 -1.75
C THR A 70 28.58 -15.67 -2.48
N ASP A 71 28.19 -16.76 -1.81
CA ASP A 71 28.28 -18.14 -2.33
C ASP A 71 26.89 -18.73 -2.63
N LEU A 72 25.90 -17.87 -2.90
CA LEU A 72 24.52 -18.29 -3.09
C LEU A 72 24.37 -19.21 -4.30
N HIS A 73 23.87 -20.43 -4.05
CA HIS A 73 23.67 -21.43 -5.10
C HIS A 73 22.76 -20.90 -6.23
N PRO A 74 23.09 -21.12 -7.51
CA PRO A 74 22.35 -20.55 -8.65
C PRO A 74 20.85 -20.87 -8.67
N VAL A 75 20.44 -22.00 -8.09
CA VAL A 75 19.02 -22.37 -7.94
C VAL A 75 18.25 -21.35 -7.10
N TYR A 76 18.81 -20.85 -6.00
CA TYR A 76 18.14 -19.84 -5.17
C TYR A 76 18.01 -18.51 -5.90
N ARG A 77 19.02 -18.09 -6.68
CA ARG A 77 18.91 -16.91 -7.56
C ARG A 77 17.80 -17.07 -8.59
N ARG A 78 17.67 -18.27 -9.18
CA ARG A 78 16.59 -18.57 -10.13
C ARG A 78 15.22 -18.51 -9.47
N LEU A 79 15.06 -19.10 -8.28
CA LEU A 79 13.80 -19.07 -7.54
C LEU A 79 13.42 -17.64 -7.12
N LEU A 80 14.39 -16.85 -6.61
CA LEU A 80 14.20 -15.41 -6.33
C LEU A 80 13.71 -14.66 -7.55
N THR A 81 14.33 -14.89 -8.71
CA THR A 81 13.91 -14.27 -9.98
C THR A 81 12.46 -14.58 -10.31
N MET A 82 12.03 -15.83 -10.15
CA MET A 82 10.65 -16.23 -10.43
C MET A 82 9.66 -15.59 -9.46
N THR A 83 9.96 -15.57 -8.16
CA THR A 83 9.11 -14.94 -7.15
C THR A 83 8.99 -13.42 -7.34
N LEU A 84 10.09 -12.75 -7.70
CA LEU A 84 10.07 -11.31 -8.01
C LEU A 84 9.28 -11.02 -9.29
N ALA A 85 9.33 -11.91 -10.30
CA ALA A 85 8.50 -11.78 -11.49
C ALA A 85 7.00 -11.93 -11.18
N GLU A 86 6.62 -12.85 -10.27
CA GLU A 86 5.24 -12.94 -9.78
C GLU A 86 4.78 -11.63 -9.12
N LEU A 87 5.64 -10.99 -8.32
CA LEU A 87 5.36 -9.68 -7.72
C LEU A 87 5.16 -8.59 -8.77
N ASP A 88 6.01 -8.56 -9.80
CA ASP A 88 5.92 -7.58 -10.88
C ASP A 88 4.61 -7.74 -11.68
N VAL A 89 4.17 -8.97 -11.92
CA VAL A 89 2.87 -9.27 -12.56
C VAL A 89 1.72 -8.73 -11.72
N ILE A 90 1.67 -9.01 -10.42
CA ILE A 90 0.61 -8.50 -9.54
C ILE A 90 0.60 -6.96 -9.55
N GLY A 91 1.78 -6.34 -9.41
CA GLY A 91 1.90 -4.89 -9.46
C GLY A 91 1.46 -4.30 -10.81
N SER A 92 1.67 -5.02 -11.92
CA SER A 92 1.18 -4.60 -13.24
C SER A 92 -0.34 -4.68 -13.36
N HIS A 93 -0.95 -5.76 -12.84
CA HIS A 93 -2.40 -5.91 -12.84
C HIS A 93 -3.08 -4.83 -11.98
N MET A 94 -2.49 -4.48 -10.82
CA MET A 94 -2.98 -3.38 -10.00
C MET A 94 -3.01 -2.07 -10.79
N ARG A 95 -1.89 -1.70 -11.44
CA ARG A 95 -1.83 -0.48 -12.26
C ARG A 95 -2.84 -0.49 -13.41
N GLN A 96 -3.01 -1.63 -14.07
CA GLN A 96 -4.00 -1.74 -15.15
C GLN A 96 -5.42 -1.48 -14.64
N LEU A 97 -5.78 -2.06 -13.49
CA LEU A 97 -7.10 -1.84 -12.88
C LEU A 97 -7.28 -0.39 -12.44
N ASP A 98 -6.24 0.25 -11.90
CA ASP A 98 -6.27 1.67 -11.53
C ASP A 98 -6.50 2.57 -12.76
N GLU A 99 -5.84 2.28 -13.87
CA GLU A 99 -6.01 2.99 -15.15
C GLU A 99 -7.42 2.79 -15.73
N GLU A 100 -7.93 1.55 -15.72
CA GLU A 100 -9.29 1.22 -16.15
C GLU A 100 -10.34 1.94 -15.29
N LEU A 101 -10.15 1.93 -13.97
CA LEU A 101 -11.00 2.63 -13.02
C LEU A 101 -11.03 4.14 -13.31
N ALA A 102 -9.86 4.75 -13.48
CA ALA A 102 -9.75 6.17 -13.81
C ALA A 102 -10.41 6.51 -15.16
N ALA A 103 -10.32 5.61 -16.16
CA ALA A 103 -10.96 5.77 -17.45
C ALA A 103 -12.50 5.71 -17.34
N LEU A 104 -13.04 4.73 -16.60
CA LEU A 104 -14.47 4.58 -16.37
C LEU A 104 -15.06 5.77 -15.58
N LEU A 105 -14.31 6.30 -14.62
CA LEU A 105 -14.73 7.44 -13.80
C LEU A 105 -14.51 8.80 -14.46
N ARG A 106 -14.01 8.86 -15.69
CA ARG A 106 -13.78 10.13 -16.41
C ARG A 106 -15.04 10.98 -16.54
N VAL A 107 -16.20 10.35 -16.75
CA VAL A 107 -17.51 11.03 -16.82
C VAL A 107 -17.91 11.64 -15.46
N HIS A 108 -17.29 11.19 -14.37
CA HIS A 108 -17.55 11.64 -13.00
C HIS A 108 -16.33 12.35 -12.39
N GLN A 109 -15.43 12.89 -13.23
CA GLN A 109 -14.20 13.55 -12.76
C GLN A 109 -14.48 14.67 -11.76
N ASP A 110 -15.55 15.46 -11.96
CA ASP A 110 -15.91 16.53 -11.03
C ASP A 110 -16.22 16.00 -9.62
N ALA A 111 -16.90 14.85 -9.53
CA ALA A 111 -17.18 14.21 -8.25
C ALA A 111 -15.89 13.69 -7.59
N VAL A 112 -14.99 13.10 -8.40
CA VAL A 112 -13.67 12.65 -7.95
C VAL A 112 -12.85 13.81 -7.39
N GLN A 113 -12.78 14.94 -8.10
CA GLN A 113 -12.03 16.12 -7.67
C GLN A 113 -12.58 16.74 -6.37
N ARG A 114 -13.91 16.88 -6.27
CA ARG A 114 -14.55 17.38 -5.03
C ARG A 114 -14.27 16.50 -3.82
N LEU A 115 -14.19 15.19 -4.04
CA LEU A 115 -13.92 14.24 -2.98
C LEU A 115 -12.43 14.18 -2.63
N ALA A 116 -11.53 14.29 -3.61
CA ALA A 116 -10.08 14.41 -3.40
C ALA A 116 -9.65 15.75 -2.78
N ALA A 117 -10.49 16.79 -2.86
CA ALA A 117 -10.25 18.06 -2.15
C ALA A 117 -10.49 17.95 -0.63
N VAL A 118 -11.09 16.86 -0.17
CA VAL A 118 -11.33 16.62 1.25
C VAL A 118 -10.02 16.23 1.93
N PRO A 119 -9.58 16.93 3.00
CA PRO A 119 -8.30 16.65 3.64
C PRO A 119 -8.18 15.20 4.11
N GLY A 120 -7.20 14.47 3.57
CA GLY A 120 -6.98 13.04 3.85
C GLY A 120 -7.56 12.09 2.81
N LEU A 121 -8.27 12.58 1.79
CA LEU A 121 -8.67 11.79 0.63
C LEU A 121 -7.83 12.18 -0.59
N GLY A 122 -7.12 11.22 -1.15
CA GLY A 122 -6.47 11.36 -2.46
C GLY A 122 -7.42 11.07 -3.61
N VAL A 123 -6.94 11.22 -4.84
CA VAL A 123 -7.68 10.89 -6.07
C VAL A 123 -8.07 9.41 -6.07
N ASP A 124 -7.14 8.52 -5.74
CA ASP A 124 -7.37 7.07 -5.74
C ASP A 124 -8.45 6.68 -4.73
N SER A 125 -8.38 7.21 -3.51
CA SER A 125 -9.39 6.99 -2.48
C SER A 125 -10.75 7.55 -2.91
N ALA A 126 -10.78 8.70 -3.59
CA ALA A 126 -12.01 9.27 -4.11
C ALA A 126 -12.63 8.41 -5.21
N GLN A 127 -11.81 7.88 -6.12
CA GLN A 127 -12.24 6.96 -7.17
C GLN A 127 -12.81 5.68 -6.59
N GLN A 128 -12.13 5.07 -5.60
CA GLN A 128 -12.61 3.87 -4.91
C GLN A 128 -13.96 4.11 -4.24
N ILE A 129 -14.10 5.20 -3.47
CA ILE A 129 -15.37 5.54 -2.82
C ILE A 129 -16.48 5.67 -3.87
N ILE A 130 -16.25 6.41 -4.95
CA ILE A 130 -17.26 6.61 -6.01
C ILE A 130 -17.60 5.29 -6.73
N ALA A 131 -16.63 4.39 -6.92
CA ALA A 131 -16.88 3.08 -7.50
C ALA A 131 -17.77 2.21 -6.60
N GLU A 132 -17.61 2.31 -5.28
CA GLU A 132 -18.39 1.54 -4.31
C GLU A 132 -19.79 2.12 -4.06
N VAL A 133 -19.92 3.45 -3.94
CA VAL A 133 -21.20 4.09 -3.58
C VAL A 133 -21.97 4.66 -4.77
N GLY A 134 -21.32 4.74 -5.93
CA GLY A 134 -21.81 5.44 -7.12
C GLY A 134 -21.59 6.95 -7.06
N PRO A 135 -21.58 7.65 -8.21
CA PRO A 135 -21.26 9.09 -8.31
C PRO A 135 -22.25 10.01 -7.59
N THR A 136 -23.42 9.50 -7.20
CA THR A 136 -24.47 10.24 -6.49
C THR A 136 -24.79 9.68 -5.09
N ALA A 137 -24.18 8.55 -4.71
CA ALA A 137 -24.50 7.82 -3.47
C ALA A 137 -26.01 7.64 -3.21
N SER A 138 -26.77 7.30 -4.26
CA SER A 138 -28.23 7.14 -4.19
C SER A 138 -28.67 5.98 -3.29
N THR A 139 -27.79 5.00 -3.08
CA THR A 139 -28.03 3.84 -2.20
C THR A 139 -28.13 4.24 -0.72
N PHE A 140 -27.56 5.38 -0.33
CA PHE A 140 -27.64 5.86 1.06
C PHE A 140 -28.89 6.73 1.27
N PRO A 141 -29.68 6.52 2.34
CA PRO A 141 -30.85 7.37 2.61
C PRO A 141 -30.46 8.85 2.80
N THR A 142 -29.39 9.10 3.56
CA THR A 142 -28.91 10.46 3.84
C THR A 142 -27.39 10.55 3.83
N ALA A 143 -26.89 11.78 3.68
CA ALA A 143 -25.48 12.12 3.80
C ALA A 143 -24.83 11.60 5.11
N LYS A 144 -25.59 11.58 6.22
CA LYS A 144 -25.10 11.05 7.51
C LYS A 144 -24.83 9.54 7.47
N HIS A 145 -25.63 8.77 6.74
CA HIS A 145 -25.44 7.33 6.61
C HIS A 145 -24.18 7.03 5.80
N LEU A 146 -23.93 7.80 4.74
CA LEU A 146 -22.70 7.71 3.96
C LEU A 146 -21.48 8.09 4.80
N ALA A 147 -21.53 9.21 5.55
CA ALA A 147 -20.43 9.62 6.43
C ALA A 147 -20.12 8.57 7.51
N SER A 148 -21.15 7.90 8.02
CA SER A 148 -20.97 6.79 8.97
C SER A 148 -20.29 5.59 8.33
N TRP A 149 -20.66 5.26 7.10
CA TRP A 149 -20.10 4.11 6.38
C TRP A 149 -18.64 4.33 5.97
N VAL A 150 -18.27 5.54 5.52
CA VAL A 150 -16.88 5.90 5.19
C VAL A 150 -15.99 6.00 6.46
N GLY A 151 -16.53 5.74 7.66
CA GLY A 151 -15.77 5.83 8.92
C GLY A 151 -15.44 7.27 9.31
N ALA A 152 -16.16 8.25 8.76
CA ALA A 152 -15.93 9.66 9.02
C ALA A 152 -16.83 10.22 10.12
N CYS A 153 -17.86 9.49 10.57
CA CYS A 153 -18.62 9.90 11.76
C CYS A 153 -17.76 9.75 13.03
N PRO A 154 -17.76 10.72 13.95
CA PRO A 154 -17.21 10.49 15.28
C PRO A 154 -17.96 9.35 15.96
N GLY A 155 -17.22 8.33 16.40
CA GLY A 155 -17.76 7.24 17.20
C GLY A 155 -18.28 7.78 18.52
N HIS A 156 -19.48 7.35 18.90
CA HIS A 156 -20.01 7.55 20.25
C HIS A 156 -20.03 6.18 20.93
N ASP A 157 -18.88 5.78 21.46
CA ASP A 157 -18.74 4.54 22.22
C ASP A 157 -19.12 4.81 23.68
N GLU A 158 -20.36 4.52 24.06
CA GLU A 158 -20.74 4.42 25.47
C GLU A 158 -20.24 3.07 26.00
N SER A 159 -19.07 3.08 26.64
CA SER A 159 -18.62 2.03 27.56
C SER A 159 -18.39 2.67 28.92
N ALA A 160 -18.88 2.04 29.99
CA ALA A 160 -19.09 2.62 31.32
C ALA A 160 -17.83 3.08 32.10
N VAL A 161 -16.66 3.18 31.48
CA VAL A 161 -15.45 3.75 32.08
C VAL A 161 -14.70 4.53 31.00
N SER A 162 -14.70 5.86 31.15
CA SER A 162 -13.92 6.85 30.39
C SER A 162 -14.38 7.17 28.96
N THR A 163 -14.89 8.39 28.78
CA THR A 163 -15.23 8.99 27.49
C THR A 163 -13.96 9.45 26.76
N THR A 164 -13.35 8.60 25.95
CA THR A 164 -12.36 9.03 24.95
C THR A 164 -13.03 9.18 23.60
N VAL A 165 -13.36 10.43 23.24
CA VAL A 165 -13.78 10.79 21.88
C VAL A 165 -12.56 10.68 20.97
N THR A 166 -12.44 9.60 20.21
CA THR A 166 -11.48 9.57 19.09
C THR A 166 -12.18 10.14 17.87
N ALA A 167 -11.95 11.42 17.59
CA ALA A 167 -12.58 12.11 16.48
C ALA A 167 -11.84 11.80 15.16
N PRO A 168 -12.51 11.39 14.07
CA PRO A 168 -12.11 11.88 12.76
C PRO A 168 -12.24 13.41 12.80
N ARG A 169 -11.35 14.15 12.12
CA ARG A 169 -11.51 15.61 12.01
C ARG A 169 -12.91 15.86 11.46
N ALA A 170 -13.83 16.36 12.29
CA ALA A 170 -15.27 16.47 11.96
C ALA A 170 -15.53 17.27 10.66
N ALA A 171 -14.56 18.08 10.24
CA ALA A 171 -14.50 18.74 8.93
C ALA A 171 -14.48 17.73 7.76
N THR A 172 -13.66 16.69 7.82
CA THR A 172 -13.51 15.67 6.77
C THR A 172 -14.82 14.93 6.52
N ALA A 173 -15.55 14.58 7.60
CA ALA A 173 -16.81 13.84 7.56
C ALA A 173 -17.95 14.56 6.84
N LYS A 174 -18.14 15.83 7.18
CA LYS A 174 -19.16 16.67 6.58
C LYS A 174 -18.79 17.00 5.14
N CYS A 175 -17.50 17.13 4.83
CA CYS A 175 -17.01 17.38 3.48
C CYS A 175 -17.23 16.18 2.55
N VAL A 176 -16.92 14.94 2.97
CA VAL A 176 -17.16 13.72 2.13
C VAL A 176 -18.62 13.61 1.69
N ALA A 177 -19.55 13.71 2.65
CA ALA A 177 -20.96 13.53 2.35
C ALA A 177 -21.57 14.72 1.57
N CYS A 178 -21.02 15.93 1.74
CA CYS A 178 -21.41 17.11 0.97
C CYS A 178 -20.85 17.05 -0.46
N SER A 179 -19.61 16.59 -0.65
CA SER A 179 -18.93 16.52 -1.95
C SER A 179 -19.59 15.52 -2.92
N ILE A 180 -20.09 14.39 -2.43
CA ILE A 180 -20.73 13.36 -3.27
C ILE A 180 -22.18 13.73 -3.62
N ARG A 181 -22.93 14.34 -2.71
CA ARG A 181 -24.38 14.63 -2.89
C ARG A 181 -24.69 16.05 -3.40
N ALA A 182 -23.69 16.94 -3.50
CA ALA A 182 -23.90 18.26 -4.07
C ALA A 182 -24.29 18.16 -5.57
N PRO A 183 -25.33 18.89 -6.02
CA PRO A 183 -25.69 18.92 -7.44
C PRO A 183 -24.53 19.53 -8.26
N MET A 184 -24.28 18.96 -9.45
CA MET A 184 -23.30 19.49 -10.40
C MET A 184 -23.64 20.97 -10.70
N PRO A 185 -22.68 21.91 -10.64
CA PRO A 185 -22.88 23.21 -11.27
C PRO A 185 -23.05 22.99 -12.77
N ARG A 186 -24.07 23.63 -13.36
CA ARG A 186 -24.34 23.59 -14.81
C ARG A 186 -23.30 24.37 -15.58
#